data_AF-A0A816BUL2-F1
#
_entry.id   AF-A0A816BUL2-F1
#
_cell.length_a   1.000
_cell.length_b   1.000
_cell.length_c   1.000
_cell.angle_alpha   90.00
_cell.angle_beta   90.00
_cell.angle_gamma   90.00
#
_symmetry.space_group_name_H-M   'P 1'
#
loop_
_entity.id
_entity.type
_entity.pdbx_description
1 polymer ?
#
loop_
_entity_poly.entity_id
_entity_poly.type
_entity_poly.pdbx_seq_one_letter_code
_entity_poly.pdbx_strand_id
1 'polypeptide(L)'
;MIQHVVHNLTLEQIKFLNRGPTYVPPCQLHILSKSSVTLAELVTKEMVPLRRHLNKLFAKYLVDLSRKMNFEEEIQVAFNESFLGPLPTMLEHRALYEKQIIQSIRYHLNKDRLILRRTADDKNTYYLGRLDELQQKSNEYIENS
;
A
#
# COMPACT_ATOMS: atom_id res chain seq x y z
N MET A 1 10.43 -8.78 -11.58
CA MET A 1 9.19 -9.59 -11.75
C MET A 1 9.56 -11.04 -11.50
N ILE A 2 8.86 -11.73 -10.59
CA ILE A 2 9.03 -13.16 -10.32
C ILE A 2 8.46 -13.93 -11.51
N GLN A 3 9.34 -14.60 -12.28
CA GLN A 3 8.96 -15.28 -13.53
C GLN A 3 8.74 -16.79 -13.37
N HIS A 4 9.32 -17.40 -12.33
CA HIS A 4 9.16 -18.82 -12.04
C HIS A 4 8.94 -19.03 -10.54
N VAL A 5 7.93 -19.85 -10.21
CA VAL A 5 7.62 -20.27 -8.84
C VAL A 5 7.57 -21.79 -8.85
N VAL A 6 8.47 -22.42 -8.11
CA VAL A 6 8.58 -23.88 -8.01
C VAL A 6 7.60 -24.44 -6.96
N HIS A 7 6.80 -23.59 -6.30
CA HIS A 7 6.08 -23.94 -5.07
C HIS A 7 4.62 -23.45 -5.03
N ASN A 8 3.91 -23.96 -4.01
CA ASN A 8 2.47 -23.97 -3.72
C ASN A 8 1.73 -22.61 -3.68
N LEU A 9 2.29 -21.54 -4.24
CA LEU A 9 1.63 -20.25 -4.32
C LEU A 9 0.65 -20.21 -5.49
N THR A 10 -0.55 -19.71 -5.23
CA THR A 10 -1.57 -19.51 -6.27
C THR A 10 -1.16 -18.36 -7.21
N LEU A 11 -1.74 -18.35 -8.41
CA LEU A 11 -1.51 -17.29 -9.40
C LEU A 11 -1.80 -15.88 -8.83
N GLU A 12 -2.81 -15.76 -7.98
CA GLU A 12 -3.18 -14.49 -7.34
C GLU A 12 -2.11 -14.02 -6.35
N GLN A 13 -1.55 -14.93 -5.56
CA GLN A 13 -0.45 -14.62 -4.64
C GLN A 13 0.80 -14.16 -5.40
N ILE A 14 1.11 -14.77 -6.54
CA ILE A 14 2.23 -14.38 -7.40
C ILE A 14 1.99 -13.00 -8.02
N LYS A 15 0.77 -12.73 -8.50
CA LYS A 15 0.38 -11.40 -8.99
C LYS A 15 0.51 -10.35 -7.89
N PHE A 16 0.07 -10.68 -6.68
CA PHE A 16 0.15 -9.81 -5.51
C PHE A 16 1.61 -9.52 -5.11
N LEU A 17 2.49 -10.52 -5.11
CA LEU A 17 3.93 -10.34 -4.86
C LEU A 17 4.60 -9.45 -5.91
N ASN A 18 4.19 -9.55 -7.17
CA ASN A 18 4.78 -8.79 -8.28
C ASN A 18 4.33 -7.33 -8.34
N ARG A 19 3.09 -7.05 -7.95
CA ARG A 19 2.46 -5.72 -8.13
C ARG A 19 2.18 -4.99 -6.81
N GLY A 20 2.24 -5.71 -5.70
CA GLY A 20 1.76 -5.21 -4.41
C GLY A 20 0.22 -5.13 -4.33
N PRO A 21 -0.31 -4.64 -3.21
CA PRO A 21 -1.74 -4.33 -3.09
C PRO A 21 -2.16 -3.35 -4.17
N THR A 22 -3.28 -3.63 -4.84
CA THR A 22 -3.73 -2.86 -6.01
C THR A 22 -4.34 -1.49 -5.60
N TYR A 23 -4.57 -1.24 -4.30
CA TYR A 23 -5.01 0.05 -3.79
C TYR A 23 -4.56 0.20 -2.34
N VAL A 24 -3.72 1.20 -2.09
CA VAL A 24 -3.57 1.76 -0.76
C VAL A 24 -4.21 3.15 -0.84
N PRO A 25 -5.40 3.37 -0.26
CA PRO A 25 -5.91 4.73 -0.11
C PRO A 25 -4.80 5.60 0.51
N PRO A 26 -4.56 6.83 0.05
CA PRO A 26 -3.53 7.72 0.60
C PRO A 26 -3.60 7.82 2.13
N CYS A 27 -4.82 7.73 2.68
CA CYS A 27 -5.10 7.77 4.10
C CYS A 27 -4.61 6.51 4.87
N GLN A 28 -4.50 5.35 4.23
CA GLN A 28 -4.03 4.09 4.85
C GLN A 28 -2.51 3.96 4.92
N LEU A 29 -1.75 4.63 4.04
CA LEU A 29 -0.29 4.73 4.17
C LEU A 29 0.12 5.39 5.50
N HIS A 30 -0.74 6.27 6.03
CA HIS A 30 -0.51 6.97 7.30
C HIS A 30 -0.93 6.16 8.53
N ILE A 31 -1.82 5.17 8.41
CA ILE A 31 -2.24 4.30 9.54
C ILE A 31 -1.10 3.36 9.97
N LEU A 32 -0.16 3.07 9.07
CA LEU A 32 1.02 2.24 9.36
C LEU A 32 2.25 3.04 9.80
N SER A 33 2.16 4.38 9.79
CA SER A 33 3.16 5.21 10.44
C SER A 33 3.03 5.00 11.95
N LYS A 34 4.12 4.61 12.62
CA LYS A 34 4.20 4.43 14.10
C LYS A 34 3.87 5.70 14.92
N SER A 35 3.40 6.74 14.27
CA SER A 35 2.98 7.99 14.86
C SER A 35 1.56 7.88 15.39
N SER A 36 1.37 8.23 16.65
CA SER A 36 0.11 8.35 17.39
C SER A 36 -0.84 9.42 16.84
N VAL A 37 -1.04 9.47 15.52
CA VAL A 37 -1.81 10.52 14.86
C VAL A 37 -3.27 10.13 14.88
N THR A 38 -4.11 10.99 15.44
CA THR A 38 -5.56 10.77 15.51
C THR A 38 -6.22 11.02 14.14
N LEU A 39 -7.40 10.44 13.91
CA LEU A 39 -8.17 10.71 12.68
C LEU A 39 -8.43 12.22 12.50
N ALA A 40 -8.74 12.93 13.59
CA ALA A 40 -8.94 14.38 13.58
C ALA A 40 -7.70 15.15 13.10
N GLU A 41 -6.51 14.72 13.51
CA GLU A 41 -5.24 15.32 13.06
C GLU A 41 -4.98 15.06 11.57
N LEU A 42 -5.30 13.86 11.07
CA LEU A 42 -5.19 13.54 9.64
C LEU A 42 -6.16 14.39 8.81
N VAL A 43 -7.43 14.46 9.20
CA VAL A 43 -8.45 15.28 8.52
C VAL A 43 -8.01 16.74 8.50
N THR A 44 -7.52 17.26 9.62
CA THR A 44 -7.02 18.65 9.71
C THR A 44 -5.85 18.87 8.76
N LYS A 45 -4.90 17.92 8.67
CA LYS A 45 -3.74 18.00 7.78
C LYS A 45 -4.15 18.00 6.31
N GLU A 46 -5.11 17.16 5.93
CA GLU A 46 -5.63 17.09 4.55
C GLU A 46 -6.46 18.32 4.17
N MET A 47 -7.05 19.02 5.15
CA MET A 47 -7.79 20.27 4.90
C MET A 47 -6.87 21.45 4.55
N VAL A 48 -5.63 21.46 5.03
CA VAL A 48 -4.64 22.55 4.77
C VAL A 48 -4.42 22.81 3.28
N PRO A 49 -4.08 21.82 2.44
CA PRO A 49 -3.90 22.06 0.99
C PRO A 49 -5.18 22.53 0.31
N LEU A 50 -6.35 22.01 0.71
CA LEU A 50 -7.64 22.46 0.18
C LEU A 50 -7.86 23.95 0.50
N ARG A 51 -7.68 24.35 1.75
CA ARG A 51 -7.80 25.75 2.18
C ARG A 51 -6.81 26.66 1.44
N ARG A 52 -5.59 26.20 1.16
CA ARG A 52 -4.62 26.96 0.35
C ARG A 52 -5.11 27.16 -1.09
N HIS A 53 -5.68 26.13 -1.72
CA HIS A 53 -6.23 26.25 -3.06
C HIS A 53 -7.44 27.18 -3.13
N LEU A 54 -8.36 27.07 -2.16
CA LEU A 54 -9.51 27.96 -2.06
C LEU A 54 -9.08 29.41 -1.89
N ASN A 55 -8.12 29.70 -1.00
CA ASN A 55 -7.58 31.05 -0.84
C ASN A 55 -7.00 31.63 -2.14
N LYS A 56 -6.28 30.82 -2.92
CA LYS A 56 -5.77 31.25 -4.23
C LYS A 56 -6.91 31.57 -5.21
N LEU A 57 -7.98 30.78 -5.22
CA LEU A 57 -9.15 31.01 -6.07
C LEU A 57 -9.90 32.29 -5.65
N PHE A 58 -10.15 32.48 -4.36
CA PHE A 58 -10.83 33.68 -3.86
C PHE A 58 -10.03 34.96 -4.13
N ALA A 59 -8.71 34.90 -3.99
CA ALA A 59 -7.84 36.02 -4.35
C ALA A 59 -7.88 36.34 -5.85
N LYS A 60 -8.03 35.31 -6.71
CA LYS A 60 -8.13 35.48 -8.16
C LYS A 60 -9.45 36.12 -8.60
N TYR A 61 -10.56 35.79 -7.95
CA TYR A 61 -11.90 36.21 -8.36
C TYR A 61 -12.50 37.33 -7.50
N LEU A 62 -11.73 37.91 -6.58
CA LEU A 62 -12.15 39.03 -5.71
C LEU A 62 -13.49 38.75 -4.99
N VAL A 63 -13.63 37.55 -4.44
CA VAL A 63 -14.81 37.16 -3.66
C VAL A 63 -14.86 37.97 -2.36
N ASP A 64 -16.03 38.50 -2.02
CA ASP A 64 -16.21 39.25 -0.77
C ASP A 64 -15.97 38.36 0.47
N LEU A 65 -15.57 39.00 1.57
CA LEU A 65 -15.17 38.30 2.78
C LEU A 65 -16.31 37.45 3.36
N SER A 66 -17.54 37.95 3.33
CA SER A 66 -18.71 37.24 3.87
C SER A 66 -19.01 35.97 3.08
N ARG A 67 -19.01 36.02 1.74
CA ARG A 67 -19.18 34.82 0.89
C ARG A 67 -18.04 33.84 1.04
N LYS A 68 -16.81 34.33 1.17
CA LYS A 68 -15.64 33.49 1.45
C LYS A 68 -15.82 32.70 2.75
N MET A 69 -16.20 33.39 3.84
CA MET A 69 -16.37 32.77 5.16
C MET A 69 -17.46 31.70 5.13
N ASN A 70 -18.62 32.02 4.55
CA ASN A 70 -19.74 31.07 4.44
C ASN A 70 -19.33 29.83 3.63
N PHE A 71 -18.66 30.02 2.49
CA PHE A 71 -18.22 28.91 1.65
C PHE A 71 -17.14 28.06 2.32
N GLU A 72 -16.19 28.67 3.03
CA GLU A 72 -15.17 27.94 3.79
C GLU A 72 -15.80 27.09 4.90
N GLU A 73 -16.84 27.59 5.58
CA GLU A 73 -17.60 26.86 6.58
C GLU A 73 -18.36 25.68 5.96
N GLU A 74 -19.10 25.91 4.87
CA GLU A 74 -19.81 24.85 4.13
C GLU A 74 -18.88 23.73 3.67
N ILE A 75 -17.72 24.09 3.09
CA ILE A 75 -16.71 23.10 2.69
C ILE A 75 -16.14 22.38 3.90
N GLN A 76 -15.87 23.06 5.02
CA GLN A 76 -15.33 22.42 6.21
C GLN A 76 -16.31 21.39 6.77
N VAL A 77 -17.60 21.70 6.81
CA VAL A 77 -18.66 20.78 7.22
C VAL A 77 -18.72 19.59 6.27
N ALA A 78 -18.88 19.84 4.96
CA ALA A 78 -18.98 18.78 3.96
C ALA A 78 -17.74 17.88 3.93
N PHE A 79 -16.55 18.47 4.10
CA PHE A 79 -15.30 17.72 4.19
C PHE A 79 -15.30 16.82 5.42
N ASN A 80 -15.63 17.33 6.60
CA ASN A 80 -15.67 16.52 7.83
C ASN A 80 -16.71 15.38 7.73
N GLU A 81 -17.90 15.67 7.20
CA GLU A 81 -18.97 14.68 6.99
C GLU A 81 -18.54 13.55 6.06
N SER A 82 -17.70 13.85 5.05
CA SER A 82 -17.18 12.83 4.15
C SER A 82 -16.33 11.74 4.85
N PHE A 83 -15.78 12.04 6.04
CA PHE A 83 -15.04 11.08 6.87
C PHE A 83 -15.89 10.41 7.95
N LEU A 84 -17.13 10.84 8.17
CA LEU A 84 -18.06 10.23 9.11
C LEU A 84 -18.81 9.03 8.51
N GLY A 85 -18.83 8.94 7.17
CA GLY A 85 -19.45 7.82 6.48
C GLY A 85 -18.77 6.48 6.78
N PRO A 86 -19.53 5.38 6.87
CA PRO A 86 -18.93 4.06 6.96
C PRO A 86 -18.10 3.78 5.70
N LEU A 87 -17.00 3.05 5.86
CA LEU A 87 -16.19 2.63 4.73
C LEU A 87 -17.08 1.83 3.76
N PRO A 88 -17.05 2.10 2.44
CA PRO A 88 -17.78 1.29 1.47
C PRO A 88 -17.47 -0.20 1.65
N THR A 89 -18.50 -1.04 1.73
CA THR A 89 -18.37 -2.50 1.96
C THR A 89 -17.43 -3.17 0.96
N MET A 90 -17.42 -2.71 -0.29
CA MET A 90 -16.50 -3.14 -1.34
C MET A 90 -15.02 -2.96 -0.95
N LEU A 91 -14.67 -1.85 -0.28
CA LEU A 91 -13.32 -1.59 0.18
C LEU A 91 -12.97 -2.45 1.40
N GLU A 92 -13.93 -2.70 2.29
CA GLU A 92 -13.75 -3.58 3.44
C GLU A 92 -13.50 -5.03 2.99
N HIS A 93 -14.36 -5.58 2.14
CA HIS A 93 -14.19 -6.92 1.58
C HIS A 93 -12.83 -7.08 0.89
N ARG A 94 -12.44 -6.08 0.10
CA ARG A 94 -11.15 -6.07 -0.56
C ARG A 94 -9.98 -6.06 0.43
N ALA A 95 -10.04 -5.22 1.46
CA ALA A 95 -8.99 -5.14 2.48
C ALA A 95 -8.84 -6.48 3.23
N LEU A 96 -9.96 -7.12 3.58
CA LEU A 96 -9.97 -8.44 4.21
C LEU A 96 -9.37 -9.51 3.30
N TYR A 97 -9.75 -9.52 2.03
CA TYR A 97 -9.21 -10.45 1.04
C TYR A 97 -7.69 -10.26 0.83
N GLU A 98 -7.22 -9.03 0.63
CA GLU A 98 -5.79 -8.74 0.47
C GLU A 98 -5.00 -9.13 1.73
N LYS A 99 -5.57 -8.91 2.93
CA LYS A 99 -4.98 -9.37 4.20
C LYS A 99 -4.85 -10.90 4.26
N GLN A 100 -5.88 -11.64 3.83
CA GLN A 100 -5.84 -13.11 3.77
C GLN A 100 -4.76 -13.61 2.80
N ILE A 101 -4.62 -12.97 1.63
CA ILE A 101 -3.54 -13.27 0.67
C ILE A 101 -2.18 -13.09 1.34
N ILE A 102 -1.94 -11.95 2.00
CA ILE A 102 -0.66 -11.66 2.66
C ILE A 102 -0.35 -12.72 3.73
N GLN A 103 -1.34 -13.08 4.55
CA GLN A 103 -1.18 -14.08 5.59
C GLN A 103 -0.85 -15.45 5.00
N SER A 104 -1.53 -15.84 3.92
CA SER A 104 -1.27 -17.09 3.22
C SER A 104 0.12 -17.11 2.58
N ILE A 105 0.54 -16.03 1.93
CA ILE A 105 1.92 -15.89 1.40
C ILE A 105 2.93 -16.08 2.54
N ARG A 106 2.77 -15.37 3.66
CA ARG A 106 3.67 -15.49 4.82
C ARG A 106 3.74 -16.92 5.36
N TYR A 107 2.60 -17.60 5.42
CA TYR A 107 2.53 -18.99 5.83
C TYR A 107 3.37 -19.88 4.89
N HIS A 108 3.20 -19.75 3.57
CA HIS A 108 3.98 -20.51 2.59
C HIS A 108 5.48 -20.18 2.63
N LEU A 109 5.84 -18.89 2.75
CA LEU A 109 7.24 -18.47 2.89
C LEU A 109 7.91 -19.12 4.11
N ASN A 110 7.22 -19.16 5.25
CA ASN A 110 7.75 -19.75 6.48
C ASN A 110 7.79 -21.28 6.43
N LYS A 111 6.72 -21.91 5.94
CA LYS A 111 6.61 -23.38 5.86
C LYS A 111 7.65 -23.97 4.92
N ASP A 112 7.77 -23.40 3.72
CA ASP A 112 8.62 -23.93 2.66
C ASP A 112 10.03 -23.30 2.69
N ARG A 113 10.33 -22.45 3.70
CA ARG A 113 11.60 -21.71 3.87
C ARG A 113 12.07 -21.06 2.56
N LEU A 114 11.15 -20.35 1.92
CA LEU A 114 11.36 -19.77 0.60
C LEU A 114 12.22 -18.50 0.71
N ILE A 115 13.14 -18.36 -0.22
CA ILE A 115 14.03 -17.22 -0.38
C ILE A 115 13.88 -16.63 -1.76
N LEU A 116 13.98 -15.31 -1.83
CA LEU A 116 14.05 -14.59 -3.09
C LEU A 116 15.48 -14.62 -3.60
N ARG A 117 15.68 -15.16 -4.79
CA ARG A 117 16.97 -15.21 -5.46
C ARG A 117 16.95 -14.34 -6.70
N ARG A 118 18.11 -13.82 -7.07
CA ARG A 118 18.32 -13.02 -8.28
C ARG A 118 19.31 -13.73 -9.18
N THR A 119 19.03 -13.79 -10.48
CA THR A 119 20.03 -14.23 -11.46
C THR A 119 21.10 -13.16 -11.60
N ALA A 120 22.34 -13.60 -11.80
CA ALA A 120 23.48 -12.73 -12.08
C ALA A 120 23.59 -12.41 -13.59
N ASP A 121 22.44 -12.26 -14.27
CA ASP A 121 22.35 -11.87 -15.68
C ASP A 121 21.95 -10.39 -15.81
N ASP A 122 22.15 -9.80 -17.00
CA ASP A 122 21.82 -8.40 -17.27
C ASP A 122 20.32 -8.10 -17.04
N LYS A 123 19.47 -9.14 -17.09
CA LYS A 123 18.02 -9.04 -16.89
C LYS A 123 17.60 -8.99 -15.42
N ASN A 124 18.49 -9.33 -14.48
CA ASN A 124 18.24 -9.33 -13.03
C ASN A 124 16.91 -10.04 -12.67
N THR A 125 16.69 -11.21 -13.24
CA THR A 125 15.45 -11.96 -13.04
C THR A 125 15.34 -12.46 -11.60
N TYR A 126 14.18 -12.28 -10.99
CA TYR A 126 13.90 -12.74 -9.63
C TYR A 126 13.17 -14.07 -9.66
N TYR A 127 13.58 -15.00 -8.80
CA TYR A 127 12.95 -16.30 -8.66
C TYR A 127 12.79 -16.66 -7.18
N LEU A 128 11.71 -17.36 -6.87
CA LEU A 128 11.42 -17.82 -5.52
C LEU A 128 11.84 -19.29 -5.43
N GLY A 129 12.88 -19.59 -4.64
CA GLY A 129 13.38 -20.95 -4.43
C GLY A 129 13.50 -21.27 -2.95
N ARG A 130 13.75 -22.52 -2.57
CA ARG A 130 13.90 -22.89 -1.15
C ARG A 130 15.31 -22.64 -0.63
N LEU A 131 15.47 -22.44 0.67
CA LEU A 131 16.78 -22.22 1.28
C LEU A 131 17.69 -23.46 1.21
N ASP A 132 17.14 -24.65 1.40
CA ASP A 132 17.88 -25.91 1.40
C ASP A 132 18.48 -26.23 0.03
N GLU A 133 17.73 -26.03 -1.05
CA GLU A 133 18.26 -26.17 -2.42
C GLU A 133 19.41 -25.20 -2.70
N LEU A 134 19.39 -24.00 -2.10
CA LEU A 134 20.50 -23.05 -2.25
C LEU A 134 21.73 -23.55 -1.50
N GLN A 135 21.54 -24.01 -0.27
CA GLN A 135 22.64 -24.54 0.56
C GLN A 135 23.27 -25.75 -0.10
N GLN A 136 22.48 -26.67 -0.65
CA GLN A 136 22.97 -27.82 -1.39
C GLN A 136 23.83 -27.39 -2.58
N LYS A 137 23.32 -26.50 -3.46
CA LYS A 137 24.09 -26.01 -4.62
C LYS A 137 25.35 -25.24 -4.21
N SER A 138 25.30 -24.51 -3.10
CA SER A 138 26.47 -23.81 -2.57
C SER A 138 27.54 -24.79 -2.11
N ASN A 139 27.15 -25.87 -1.43
CA ASN A 139 28.07 -26.90 -0.97
C ASN A 139 28.67 -27.66 -2.16
N GLU A 140 27.84 -28.07 -3.13
CA GLU A 140 28.30 -28.70 -4.37
C GLU A 140 29.31 -27.81 -5.13
N TYR A 141 29.10 -26.50 -5.13
CA TYR A 141 30.05 -25.57 -5.74
C TYR A 141 31.38 -25.56 -4.96
N ILE A 142 31.34 -25.42 -3.63
CA ILE A 142 32.55 -25.41 -2.78
C ILE A 142 33.34 -26.73 -2.89
N GLU A 143 32.64 -27.87 -2.94
CA GLU A 143 33.27 -29.19 -3.04
C GLU A 143 33.89 -29.46 -4.43
N ASN A 144 33.38 -28.81 -5.48
CA ASN A 144 33.88 -28.92 -6.85
C ASN A 144 34.74 -27.72 -7.30
N SER A 145 35.10 -26.81 -6.38
CA SER A 145 36.01 -25.67 -6.59
C SER A 145 37.45 -26.06 -6.28
#